data_AF-A0A522DD84-F1
#
_entry.id   AF-A0A522DD84-F1
#
_cell.length_a   1.000
_cell.length_b   1.000
_cell.length_c   1.000
_cell.angle_alpha   90.00
_cell.angle_beta   90.00
_cell.angle_gamma   90.00
#
_symmetry.space_group_name_H-M   'P 1'
#
loop_
_entity.id
_entity.type
_entity.pdbx_description
1 polymer ?
#
loop_
_entity_poly.entity_id
_entity_poly.type
_entity_poly.pdbx_seq_one_letter_code
_entity_poly.pdbx_strand_id
1 'polypeptide(L)'
;MVDIKKVKEELLKTFSSNEPAPETIAKDDPIDTILKQYFNKLSHMPKELTLDAITNSLKAEAKDKEVTRKHVKAILDKYLP
;
A
#
# COMPACT_ATOMS: atom_id res chain seq x y z
N MET A 1 -4.76 14.74 -8.28
CA MET A 1 -3.82 14.45 -7.17
C MET A 1 -4.32 13.19 -6.50
N VAL A 2 -3.47 12.19 -6.23
CA VAL A 2 -3.93 10.92 -5.64
C VAL A 2 -3.96 11.03 -4.12
N ASP A 3 -5.09 10.67 -3.50
CA ASP A 3 -5.26 10.63 -2.05
C ASP A 3 -4.58 9.40 -1.44
N ILE A 4 -3.28 9.49 -1.18
CA ILE A 4 -2.45 8.41 -0.61
C ILE A 4 -3.05 7.85 0.69
N LYS A 5 -3.61 8.73 1.53
CA LYS A 5 -4.26 8.36 2.79
C LYS A 5 -5.42 7.39 2.56
N LYS A 6 -6.25 7.65 1.55
CA LYS A 6 -7.39 6.82 1.17
C LYS A 6 -6.95 5.47 0.60
N VAL A 7 -5.89 5.45 -0.21
CA VAL A 7 -5.29 4.22 -0.73
C VAL A 7 -4.77 3.35 0.41
N LYS A 8 -4.03 3.95 1.36
CA LYS A 8 -3.51 3.26 2.54
C LYS A 8 -4.65 2.66 3.39
N GLU A 9 -5.69 3.44 3.66
CA GLU A 9 -6.87 2.95 4.39
C GLU A 9 -7.56 1.78 3.68
N GLU A 10 -7.74 1.84 2.36
CA GLU A 10 -8.34 0.75 1.58
C GLU A 10 -7.48 -0.52 1.61
N LEU A 11 -6.16 -0.38 1.46
CA LEU A 11 -5.21 -1.48 1.57
C LEU A 11 -5.29 -2.12 2.97
N LEU A 12 -5.15 -1.33 4.03
CA LEU A 12 -5.23 -1.84 5.41
C LEU A 12 -6.57 -2.51 5.69
N LYS A 13 -7.69 -1.93 5.26
CA LYS A 13 -9.02 -2.52 5.44
C LYS A 13 -9.21 -3.83 4.67
N THR A 14 -8.51 -4.00 3.54
CA THR A 14 -8.60 -5.21 2.71
C THR A 14 -7.73 -6.35 3.25
N PHE A 15 -6.56 -6.03 3.82
CA PHE A 15 -5.56 -7.03 4.22
C PHE A 15 -5.42 -7.23 5.73
N SER A 16 -5.69 -6.21 6.55
CA SER A 16 -5.88 -6.38 7.99
C SER A 16 -7.37 -6.66 8.26
N SER A 17 -7.67 -7.91 8.60
CA SER A 17 -8.98 -8.30 9.15
C SER A 17 -9.18 -7.89 10.61
N ASN A 18 -8.15 -7.31 11.24
CA ASN A 18 -8.29 -6.57 12.49
C ASN A 18 -8.53 -5.10 12.16
N GLU A 19 -9.47 -4.47 12.86
CA GLU A 19 -9.61 -3.01 12.92
C GLU A 19 -8.22 -2.36 12.93
N PRO A 20 -8.02 -1.22 12.23
CA PRO A 20 -6.75 -0.53 12.27
C PRO A 20 -6.47 -0.24 13.75
N ALA A 21 -5.47 -0.93 14.33
CA ALA A 21 -5.10 -0.69 15.73
C ALA A 21 -4.86 0.82 15.86
N PRO A 22 -5.68 1.55 16.64
CA PRO A 22 -5.70 3.01 16.60
C PRO A 22 -4.41 3.67 17.12
N GLU A 23 -3.42 2.89 17.55
CA GLU A 23 -2.22 3.36 18.24
C GLU A 23 -0.91 3.30 17.45
N THR A 24 -0.90 2.76 16.23
CA THR A 24 0.35 2.68 15.43
C THR A 24 0.20 3.13 13.98
N ILE A 25 -0.67 4.12 13.73
CA ILE A 25 -0.47 5.01 12.57
C ILE A 25 0.74 5.90 12.90
N ALA A 26 1.93 5.29 12.92
CA ALA A 26 3.18 5.99 13.10
C ALA A 26 3.22 7.09 12.03
N LYS A 27 3.58 8.30 12.44
CA LYS A 27 3.73 9.47 11.57
C LYS A 27 4.75 9.26 10.43
N ASP A 28 5.42 8.10 10.40
CA ASP A 28 6.41 7.67 9.42
C ASP A 28 6.12 6.23 8.94
N ASP A 29 4.88 5.98 8.54
CA ASP A 29 4.50 4.66 8.04
C ASP A 29 5.19 4.39 6.69
N PRO A 30 6.01 3.35 6.56
CA PRO A 30 6.75 3.07 5.34
C PRO A 30 5.80 2.90 4.15
N ILE A 31 4.56 2.43 4.36
CA ILE A 31 3.55 2.29 3.30
C ILE A 31 3.19 3.66 2.71
N ASP A 32 3.04 4.70 3.54
CA ASP A 32 2.69 6.05 3.06
C ASP A 32 3.80 6.63 2.17
N THR A 33 5.06 6.49 2.59
CA THR A 33 6.22 6.91 1.80
C THR A 33 6.34 6.12 0.50
N ILE A 34 6.13 4.80 0.53
CA ILE A 34 6.20 3.96 -0.69
C ILE A 34 5.04 4.28 -1.63
N LEU A 35 3.83 4.51 -1.13
CA LEU A 35 2.68 4.91 -1.93
C LEU A 35 2.91 6.29 -2.57
N LYS A 36 3.43 7.26 -1.79
CA LYS A 36 3.85 8.56 -2.34
C LYS A 36 4.82 8.36 -3.48
N GLN A 37 5.83 7.50 -3.34
CA GLN A 37 6.75 7.19 -4.44
C GLN A 37 6.07 6.49 -5.62
N TYR A 38 5.15 5.56 -5.39
CA TYR A 38 4.41 4.84 -6.44
C TYR A 38 3.58 5.77 -7.33
N PHE A 39 2.88 6.73 -6.72
CA PHE A 39 2.02 7.69 -7.42
C PHE A 39 2.77 8.96 -7.86
N ASN A 40 3.97 9.21 -7.31
CA ASN A 40 4.80 10.32 -7.72
C ASN A 40 5.41 10.05 -9.11
N LYS A 41 4.94 10.79 -10.11
CA LYS A 41 5.46 10.72 -11.49
C LYS A 41 6.94 11.12 -11.61
N LEU A 42 7.47 11.84 -10.63
CA LEU A 42 8.88 12.24 -10.54
C LEU A 42 9.74 11.23 -9.76
N SER A 43 9.14 10.15 -9.25
CA SER A 43 9.91 9.12 -8.57
C SER A 43 10.71 8.29 -9.56
N HIS A 44 12.00 8.11 -9.27
CA HIS A 44 12.88 7.23 -10.03
C HIS A 44 12.72 5.75 -9.64
N MET A 45 11.92 5.45 -8.60
CA MET A 45 11.67 4.08 -8.18
C MET A 45 10.70 3.38 -9.14
N PRO A 46 11.00 2.15 -9.59
CA PRO A 46 10.09 1.42 -10.45
C PRO A 46 8.83 1.05 -9.67
N LYS A 47 7.68 1.18 -10.34
CA LYS A 47 6.35 0.89 -9.77
C LYS A 47 6.24 -0.53 -9.24
N GLU A 48 6.93 -1.48 -9.86
CA GLU A 48 6.95 -2.86 -9.38
C GLU A 48 7.68 -3.02 -8.04
N LEU A 49 8.76 -2.27 -7.80
CA LEU A 49 9.48 -2.31 -6.53
C LEU A 49 8.64 -1.73 -5.40
N THR A 50 8.01 -0.59 -5.64
CA THR A 50 7.12 0.06 -4.68
C THR A 50 5.89 -0.80 -4.41
N LEU A 51 5.36 -1.48 -5.43
CA LEU A 51 4.26 -2.44 -5.29
C LEU A 51 4.65 -3.69 -4.49
N ASP A 52 5.84 -4.26 -4.71
CA ASP A 52 6.33 -5.38 -3.90
C ASP A 52 6.59 -4.95 -2.45
N ALA A 53 7.09 -3.74 -2.23
CA ALA A 53 7.31 -3.18 -0.90
C ALA A 53 5.98 -2.96 -0.15
N ILE A 54 4.96 -2.37 -0.78
CA ILE A 54 3.60 -2.26 -0.21
C ILE A 54 3.05 -3.66 0.10
N THR A 55 3.20 -4.59 -0.84
CA THR A 55 2.77 -5.98 -0.64
C THR A 55 3.45 -6.59 0.58
N ASN A 56 4.78 -6.51 0.69
CA ASN A 56 5.53 -7.06 1.83
C ASN A 56 5.15 -6.38 3.17
N SER A 57 4.88 -5.08 3.18
CA SER A 57 4.41 -4.36 4.37
C SER A 57 3.03 -4.82 4.83
N LEU A 58 2.13 -5.15 3.89
CA LEU A 58 0.80 -5.71 4.19
C LEU A 58 0.86 -7.20 4.51
N LYS A 59 1.88 -7.91 4.01
CA LYS A 59 2.04 -9.36 4.12
C LYS A 59 2.57 -9.85 5.48
N ALA A 60 2.71 -8.97 6.46
CA ALA A 60 2.99 -9.42 7.83
C ALA A 60 1.93 -10.42 8.33
N GLU A 61 0.70 -10.40 7.77
CA GLU A 61 -0.39 -11.32 8.14
C GLU A 61 -0.89 -12.24 7.00
N ALA A 62 -0.70 -11.89 5.72
CA ALA A 62 -1.26 -12.67 4.61
C ALA A 62 -0.41 -13.92 4.30
N LYS A 63 -1.00 -15.13 4.27
CA LYS A 63 -0.28 -16.36 3.91
C LYS A 63 0.20 -16.38 2.44
N ASP A 64 -0.49 -15.67 1.54
CA ASP A 64 -0.29 -15.77 0.09
C ASP A 64 0.26 -14.48 -0.57
N LYS A 65 1.51 -14.51 -1.07
CA LYS A 65 2.19 -13.29 -1.59
C LYS A 65 1.60 -12.86 -2.92
N GLU A 66 1.32 -13.83 -3.78
CA GLU A 66 0.86 -13.56 -5.13
C GLU A 66 -0.55 -12.97 -5.14
N VAL A 67 -1.45 -13.53 -4.33
CA VAL A 67 -2.82 -13.02 -4.18
C VAL A 67 -2.82 -11.62 -3.58
N THR A 68 -2.02 -11.40 -2.52
CA THR A 68 -1.86 -10.07 -1.91
C THR A 68 -1.34 -9.07 -2.94
N ARG A 69 -0.29 -9.42 -3.71
CA ARG A 69 0.27 -8.56 -4.76
C ARG A 69 -0.77 -8.19 -5.82
N LYS A 70 -1.58 -9.15 -6.26
CA LYS A 70 -2.65 -8.92 -7.24
C LYS A 70 -3.72 -7.97 -6.70
N HIS A 71 -4.17 -8.14 -5.45
CA HIS A 71 -5.13 -7.25 -4.82
C HIS A 71 -4.55 -5.85 -4.54
N VAL A 72 -3.30 -5.76 -4.06
CA VAL A 72 -2.59 -4.48 -3.87
C VAL A 72 -2.51 -3.75 -5.21
N LYS A 73 -2.06 -4.44 -6.27
CA LYS A 73 -2.03 -3.87 -7.62
C LYS A 73 -3.41 -3.36 -8.03
N ALA A 74 -4.45 -4.16 -7.88
CA ALA A 74 -5.80 -3.79 -8.27
C ALA A 74 -6.31 -2.54 -7.53
N ILE A 75 -6.02 -2.42 -6.24
CA ILE A 75 -6.33 -1.21 -5.46
C ILE A 75 -5.53 -0.04 -6.02
N LEU A 76 -4.21 -0.16 -6.14
CA LEU A 76 -3.34 0.90 -6.67
C LEU A 76 -3.78 1.37 -8.08
N ASP A 77 -4.18 0.45 -8.95
CA ASP A 77 -4.67 0.70 -10.31
C ASP A 77 -5.93 1.59 -10.29
N LYS A 78 -6.87 1.38 -9.37
CA LYS A 78 -8.08 2.22 -9.22
C LYS A 78 -7.75 3.68 -8.88
N TYR A 79 -6.62 3.91 -8.23
CA TYR A 79 -6.19 5.23 -7.77
C TYR A 79 -5.11 5.84 -8.68
N LEU A 80 -4.71 5.16 -9.77
CA LEU A 80 -3.87 5.75 -10.80
C LEU A 80 -4.71 6.77 -11.61
N PRO A 81 -4.23 8.02 -11.78
CA PRO A 81 -4.92 9.04 -12.57
C PRO A 81 -4.78 8.81 -14.07
#